data_AF-A0A6J7HMY9-F1
#
_entry.id   AF-A0A6J7HMY9-F1
#
_cell.length_a   1.000
_cell.length_b   1.000
_cell.length_c   1.000
_cell.angle_alpha   90.00
_cell.angle_beta   90.00
_cell.angle_gamma   90.00
#
_symmetry.space_group_name_H-M   'P 1'
#
loop_
_entity.id
_entity.type
_entity.pdbx_description
1 polymer ?
#
loop_
_entity_poly.entity_id
_entity_poly.type
_entity_poly.pdbx_seq_one_letter_code
_entity_poly.pdbx_strand_id
1 'polypeptide(L)' 'MRASPDDGRPLTVDGEAVEGVVETWLLEDRWWTDRPMRRRMWEVVTARGRAVVVHRDLVDGRWWRSR' A
#
# COMPACT_ATOMS: atom_id res chain seq x y z
N MET A 1 0.00 8.85 -4.87
CA MET A 1 -1.01 7.84 -4.48
C MET A 1 -2.17 8.55 -3.81
N ARG A 2 -3.41 8.30 -4.22
CA ARG A 2 -4.59 8.69 -3.42
C ARG A 2 -5.11 7.47 -2.66
N ALA A 3 -5.72 7.69 -1.50
CA ALA A 3 -6.25 6.63 -0.67
C ALA A 3 -7.63 7.00 -0.13
N SER A 4 -8.41 5.97 0.20
CA SER A 4 -9.69 6.08 0.87
C SER A 4 -9.50 6.71 2.26
N PRO A 5 -10.32 7.69 2.65
CA PRO A 5 -10.25 8.28 3.97
C PRO A 5 -10.67 7.30 5.08
N ASP A 6 -11.45 6.27 4.74
CA ASP A 6 -12.06 5.36 5.72
C ASP A 6 -11.08 4.28 6.20
N ASP A 7 -10.38 3.65 5.27
CA ASP A 7 -9.53 2.47 5.54
C ASP A 7 -8.08 2.63 5.03
N GLY A 8 -7.78 3.74 4.35
CA GLY A 8 -6.47 4.00 3.76
C GLY A 8 -6.15 3.16 2.53
N ARG A 9 -7.13 2.41 1.97
CA ARG A 9 -6.95 1.65 0.73
C ARG A 9 -6.55 2.56 -0.43
N PRO A 10 -5.57 2.20 -1.27
CA PRO A 10 -5.22 3.00 -2.44
C PRO A 10 -6.40 3.09 -3.44
N LEU A 11 -6.71 4.31 -3.84
CA LEU A 11 -7.68 4.65 -4.89
C LEU A 11 -6.99 4.89 -6.24
N THR A 12 -5.76 5.41 -6.21
CA THR A 12 -4.96 5.61 -7.42
C THR A 12 -3.48 5.29 -7.22
N VAL A 13 -2.87 4.59 -8.18
CA VAL A 13 -1.43 4.28 -8.25
C VAL A 13 -0.86 4.93 -9.49
N ASP A 14 0.18 5.76 -9.35
CA ASP A 14 0.82 6.49 -10.47
C ASP A 14 -0.17 7.27 -11.37
N GLY A 15 -1.27 7.77 -10.80
CA GLY A 15 -2.32 8.50 -11.51
C GLY A 15 -3.40 7.62 -12.15
N GLU A 16 -3.24 6.30 -12.10
CA GLU A 16 -4.19 5.32 -12.62
C GLU A 16 -5.15 4.85 -11.52
N ALA A 17 -6.43 4.68 -11.84
CA ALA A 17 -7.44 4.22 -10.90
C ALA A 17 -7.20 2.76 -10.49
N VAL A 18 -7.50 2.44 -9.23
CA VAL A 18 -7.56 1.08 -8.71
C VAL A 18 -8.97 0.53 -8.93
N GLU A 19 -9.08 -0.57 -9.66
CA GLU A 19 -10.34 -1.30 -9.89
C GLU A 19 -10.61 -2.30 -8.77
N GLY A 20 -9.56 -2.92 -8.23
CA GLY A 20 -9.68 -4.01 -7.28
C GLY A 20 -8.51 -4.12 -6.32
N VAL A 21 -8.76 -4.70 -5.15
CA VAL A 21 -7.73 -5.18 -4.21
C VAL A 21 -7.76 -6.70 -4.27
N VAL A 22 -6.60 -7.30 -4.53
CA VAL A 22 -6.42 -8.75 -4.52
C VAL A 22 -6.19 -9.23 -3.10
N GLU A 23 -5.25 -8.60 -2.40
CA GLU A 23 -4.86 -8.99 -1.05
C GLU A 23 -4.40 -7.77 -0.23
N THR A 24 -4.48 -7.88 1.09
CA THR A 24 -4.08 -6.84 2.04
C THR A 24 -3.31 -7.46 3.19
N TRP A 25 -2.18 -6.86 3.54
CA TRP A 25 -1.31 -7.32 4.61
C TRP A 25 -0.97 -6.19 5.58
N LEU A 26 -0.75 -6.56 6.84
CA LEU A 26 -0.10 -5.71 7.83
C LEU A 26 1.28 -6.31 8.13
N LEU A 27 2.31 -5.51 7.92
CA LEU A 27 3.68 -5.86 8.27
C LEU A 27 4.08 -5.07 9.52
N GLU A 28 4.31 -5.78 10.61
CA GLU A 28 4.77 -5.25 11.90
C GLU A 28 6.05 -5.97 12.29
N ASP A 29 7.14 -5.22 12.47
CA ASP A 29 8.45 -5.83 12.68
C ASP A 29 9.36 -4.97 13.56
N ARG A 30 10.16 -5.65 14.40
CA ARG A 30 11.24 -5.08 15.23
C ARG A 30 12.51 -5.96 15.25
N TRP A 31 12.59 -7.04 14.47
CA TRP A 31 13.69 -8.02 14.59
C TRP A 31 14.93 -7.68 13.78
N TRP A 32 14.83 -6.82 12.76
CA TRP A 32 16.00 -6.37 11.98
C TRP A 32 16.30 -4.86 12.08
N THR A 33 15.46 -4.11 12.80
CA THR A 33 15.64 -2.67 13.02
C THR A 33 15.15 -2.25 14.41
N ASP A 34 15.91 -1.38 15.07
CA ASP A 34 15.52 -0.78 16.36
C ASP A 34 14.34 0.19 16.24
N ARG A 35 14.02 0.66 15.04
CA ARG A 35 12.87 1.54 14.80
C ARG A 35 11.63 0.70 14.54
N PRO A 36 10.47 1.01 15.14
CA PRO A 36 9.24 0.29 14.84
C PRO A 36 8.93 0.40 13.34
N MET A 37 8.94 -0.73 12.64
CA MET A 37 8.47 -0.78 11.26
C MET A 37 7.02 -1.23 11.26
N ARG A 38 6.14 -0.40 10.70
CA ARG A 38 4.72 -0.72 10.59
C ARG A 38 4.22 -0.28 9.22
N ARG A 39 3.87 -1.23 8.36
CA ARG A 39 3.44 -0.97 6.98
C ARG A 39 2.13 -1.68 6.69
N ARG A 40 1.20 -0.99 6.05
CA ARG A 40 0.06 -1.63 5.41
C ARG A 40 0.40 -1.82 3.94
N MET A 41 0.24 -3.04 3.43
CA MET A 41 0.50 -3.36 2.03
C MET A 41 -0.78 -3.82 1.35
N TRP A 42 -0.87 -3.55 0.05
CA TRP A 42 -1.95 -3.97 -0.81
C TRP A 42 -1.38 -4.48 -2.13
N GLU A 43 -1.94 -5.58 -2.63
CA GLU A 43 -1.87 -5.93 -4.04
C GLU A 43 -3.16 -5.44 -4.69
N VAL A 44 -3.04 -4.66 -5.76
CA VAL A 44 -4.17 -4.03 -6.44
C VAL A 44 -4.14 -4.27 -7.92
N VAL A 45 -5.32 -4.32 -8.53
CA VAL A 45 -5.49 -4.29 -9.99
C VAL A 45 -5.87 -2.87 -10.41
N THR A 46 -5.10 -2.31 -11.33
CA THR A 46 -5.34 -0.98 -11.92
C THR A 46 -6.37 -1.03 -13.06
N ALA A 47 -6.90 0.13 -13.47
CA ALA A 47 -7.86 0.26 -14.59
C ALA A 47 -7.40 -0.37 -15.92
N ARG A 48 -6.09 -0.49 -16.15
CA ARG A 48 -5.52 -1.20 -17.32
C ARG A 48 -5.24 -2.68 -17.06
N GLY A 49 -5.72 -3.24 -15.95
CA GLY A 49 -5.58 -4.65 -15.61
C GLY A 49 -4.22 -5.06 -15.05
N ARG A 50 -3.36 -4.12 -14.65
CA ARG A 50 -2.05 -4.46 -14.06
C ARG A 50 -2.16 -4.69 -12.57
N ALA A 51 -1.59 -5.80 -12.10
CA ALA A 51 -1.34 -6.06 -10.68
C ALA A 51 -0.12 -5.26 -10.19
N VAL A 52 -0.28 -4.52 -9.09
CA VAL A 52 0.78 -3.71 -8.48
C VAL A 52 0.75 -3.88 -6.97
N VAL A 53 1.92 -4.06 -6.36
CA VAL A 53 2.07 -4.06 -4.90
C VAL A 53 2.47 -2.66 -4.43
N VAL A 54 1.69 -2.12 -3.50
CA VAL A 54 1.93 -0.80 -2.90
C VAL A 54 1.89 -0.92 -1.38
N HIS A 55 2.61 -0.04 -0.69
CA HIS A 55 2.55 0.02 0.76
C HIS A 55 2.59 1.44 1.29
N ARG A 56 1.88 1.63 2.40
CA ARG A 56 1.93 2.84 3.21
C ARG A 56 2.69 2.53 4.49
N ASP A 57 3.73 3.30 4.74
CA ASP A 57 4.34 3.34 6.05
C ASP A 57 3.36 4.00 7.04
N LEU A 58 3.03 3.31 8.12
CA LEU A 58 2.07 3.76 9.12
C LEU A 58 2.72 4.61 10.22
N VAL A 59 4.05 4.78 10.20
CA VAL A 59 4.78 5.67 11.11
C VAL A 59 4.85 7.08 10.53
N ASP A 60 5.28 7.22 9.27
CA ASP A 60 5.44 8.53 8.62
C ASP A 60 4.38 8.85 7.55
N GLY A 61 3.52 7.88 7.23
CA GLY A 61 2.42 8.04 6.28
C GLY A 61 2.83 7.97 4.81
N ARG A 62 4.11 7.76 4.48
CA ARG A 62 4.62 7.76 3.11
C ARG A 62 4.16 6.53 2.35
N TRP A 63 4.05 6.70 1.04
CA TRP A 63 3.65 5.65 0.10
C TRP A 63 4.80 5.23 -0.79
N TRP A 64 4.84 3.94 -1.07
CA TRP A 64 5.84 3.33 -1.95
C TRP A 64 5.20 2.25 -2.82
N ARG A 65 5.76 2.06 -4.01
CA ARG A 65 5.49 0.90 -4.85
C ARG A 65 6.62 -0.11 -4.66
N SER A 66 6.27 -1.39 -4.50
CA SER A 66 7.24 -2.48 -4.52
C SER A 66 7.51 -2.90 -5.98
N ARG A 67 8.68 -3.49 -6.24
CA ARG A 67 9.02 -4.02 -7.57
C ARG A 67 8.31 -5.34 -7.83
#